data_AF-A0A1Q6RPX1-F1
#
_entry.id   AF-A0A1Q6RPX1-F1
#
_cell.length_a   1.000
_cell.length_b   1.000
_cell.length_c   1.000
_cell.angle_alpha   90.00
_cell.angle_beta   90.00
_cell.angle_gamma   90.00
#
_symmetry.space_group_name_H-M   'P 1'
#
loop_
_entity.id
_entity.type
_entity.pdbx_description
1 polymer ?
#
loop_
_entity_poly.entity_id
_entity_poly.type
_entity_poly.pdbx_seq_one_letter_code
_entity_poly.pdbx_strand_id
1 'polypeptide(L)'
;MKSPYEILGVTEEQSQQEIEERYKELKAKYGEQRFAAGEEGFEGAKKLGEVEDAYKAIKLEWEKRRKEETYGSGFEAVEKYVKEDLYDDAQEVLNSIKEKNGEWHYYQALVYYKRDWMDDAYTHLKEAVKCEPDNAKFKSALDKMKLVIGNPETRPSQLGADMQRNSTGNCLNNCCNALCCAECLLLPFSCCGR
;
A
#
# COMPACT_ATOMS: atom_id res chain seq x y z
N MET A 1 23.72 13.05 -18.85
CA MET A 1 22.41 12.76 -19.48
C MET A 1 21.54 13.99 -19.25
N LYS A 2 20.82 14.46 -20.27
CA LYS A 2 19.85 15.55 -20.09
C LYS A 2 18.62 15.00 -19.37
N SER A 3 17.99 15.81 -18.52
CA SER A 3 16.73 15.39 -17.89
C SER A 3 15.61 15.30 -18.95
N PRO A 4 14.67 14.34 -18.85
CA PRO A 4 13.53 14.26 -19.76
C PRO A 4 12.74 15.58 -19.89
N TYR A 5 12.62 16.32 -18.79
CA TYR A 5 11.93 17.61 -18.75
C TYR A 5 12.69 18.70 -19.52
N GLU A 6 14.03 18.71 -19.44
CA GLU A 6 14.88 19.63 -20.20
C GLU A 6 14.81 19.39 -21.72
N ILE A 7 14.65 18.13 -22.16
CA ILE A 7 14.53 17.77 -23.58
C ILE A 7 13.24 18.34 -24.17
N LEU A 8 12.15 18.35 -23.40
CA LEU A 8 10.88 18.95 -23.79
C LEU A 8 10.86 20.48 -23.59
N GLY A 9 11.80 21.02 -22.82
CA GLY A 9 11.88 22.44 -22.46
C GLY A 9 10.80 22.84 -21.45
N VAL A 10 10.43 21.92 -20.57
CA VAL A 10 9.42 22.10 -19.51
C VAL A 10 10.07 21.96 -18.14
N THR A 11 9.41 22.47 -17.11
CA THR A 11 9.81 22.21 -15.72
C THR A 11 8.95 21.10 -15.11
N GLU A 12 9.47 20.41 -14.10
CA GLU A 12 8.76 19.35 -13.37
C GLU A 12 7.49 19.86 -12.65
N GLU A 13 7.41 21.17 -12.43
CA GLU A 13 6.31 21.86 -11.75
C GLU A 13 5.11 22.13 -12.67
N GLN A 14 5.27 22.04 -13.99
CA GLN A 14 4.18 22.28 -14.94
C GLN A 14 3.11 21.18 -14.85
N SER A 15 1.89 21.54 -15.21
CA SER A 15 0.78 20.59 -15.23
C SER A 15 1.02 19.51 -16.28
N GLN A 16 0.49 18.30 -16.04
CA GLN A 16 0.60 17.19 -16.99
C GLN A 16 0.05 17.55 -18.38
N GLN A 17 -0.98 18.40 -18.43
CA GLN A 17 -1.57 18.90 -19.67
C GLN A 17 -0.59 19.78 -20.46
N GLU A 18 0.06 20.75 -19.80
CA GLU A 18 1.05 21.63 -20.45
C GLU A 18 2.23 20.82 -21.00
N ILE A 19 2.68 19.80 -20.27
CA ILE A 19 3.77 18.91 -20.70
C ILE A 19 3.34 18.08 -21.92
N GLU A 20 2.09 17.59 -21.96
CA GLU A 20 1.56 16.85 -23.10
C GLU A 20 1.36 17.74 -24.33
N GLU A 21 0.86 18.96 -24.15
CA GLU A 21 0.74 19.96 -25.23
C GLU A 21 2.11 20.26 -25.82
N ARG A 22 3.11 20.48 -24.97
CA ARG A 22 4.48 20.73 -25.42
C ARG A 22 5.08 19.57 -26.20
N TYR A 23 4.85 18.34 -25.74
CA TYR A 23 5.24 17.13 -26.46
C TYR A 23 4.58 17.04 -27.84
N LYS A 24 3.27 17.33 -27.95
CA LYS A 24 2.53 17.30 -29.21
C LYS A 24 3.08 18.31 -30.22
N GLU A 25 3.38 19.53 -29.77
CA GLU A 25 3.99 20.56 -30.62
C GLU A 25 5.35 20.13 -31.18
N LEU A 26 6.24 19.64 -30.29
CA LEU A 26 7.58 19.19 -30.68
C LEU A 26 7.51 17.99 -31.63
N LYS A 27 6.60 17.05 -31.35
CA LYS A 27 6.36 15.88 -32.21
C LYS A 27 5.87 16.28 -33.59
N ALA A 28 4.96 17.25 -33.70
CA ALA A 28 4.51 17.75 -35.00
C ALA A 28 5.65 18.42 -35.76
N LYS A 29 6.38 19.33 -35.11
CA LYS A 29 7.50 20.05 -35.69
C LYS A 29 8.59 19.12 -36.22
N TYR A 30 9.07 18.20 -35.38
CA TYR A 30 10.14 17.27 -35.78
C TYR A 30 9.62 16.13 -36.67
N GLY A 31 8.33 15.81 -36.58
CA GLY A 31 7.66 14.86 -37.45
C GLY A 31 7.66 15.32 -38.91
N GLU A 32 7.38 16.61 -39.15
CA GLU A 32 7.49 17.22 -40.48
C GLU A 32 8.95 17.39 -40.89
N GLN A 33 9.80 17.90 -39.98
CA GLN A 33 11.21 18.17 -40.25
C GLN A 33 11.98 16.90 -40.66
N ARG A 34 11.60 15.73 -40.16
CA ARG A 34 12.18 14.43 -40.56
C ARG A 34 12.14 14.18 -42.07
N PHE A 35 11.17 14.76 -42.78
CA PHE A 35 11.03 14.57 -44.24
C PHE A 35 11.79 15.62 -45.06
N ALA A 36 12.47 16.57 -44.41
CA ALA A 36 13.33 17.53 -45.08
C ALA A 36 14.55 16.83 -45.73
N ALA A 37 15.08 17.43 -46.79
CA ALA A 37 16.22 16.88 -47.52
C ALA A 37 17.54 17.14 -46.79
N GLY A 38 18.43 16.15 -46.80
CA GLY A 38 19.80 16.31 -46.29
C GLY A 38 19.91 16.28 -44.76
N GLU A 39 20.77 17.14 -44.22
CA GLU A 39 21.13 17.19 -42.79
C GLU A 39 19.95 17.57 -41.89
N GLU A 40 19.05 18.45 -42.37
CA GLU A 40 17.87 18.87 -41.62
C GLU A 40 16.91 17.70 -41.33
N GLY A 41 16.74 16.79 -42.29
CA GLY A 41 15.92 15.59 -42.11
C GLY A 41 16.49 14.64 -41.06
N PHE A 42 17.81 14.46 -41.08
CA PHE A 42 18.52 13.64 -40.09
C PHE A 42 18.40 14.24 -38.68
N GLU A 43 18.60 15.55 -38.53
CA GLU A 43 18.41 16.23 -37.25
C GLU A 43 16.98 16.14 -36.75
N GLY A 44 16.00 16.33 -37.63
CA GLY A 44 14.57 16.21 -37.30
C GLY A 44 14.24 14.81 -36.78
N ALA A 45 14.73 13.76 -37.46
CA ALA A 45 14.54 12.38 -37.03
C ALA A 45 15.15 12.10 -35.65
N LYS A 46 16.37 12.62 -35.40
CA LYS A 46 17.06 12.44 -34.11
C LYS A 46 16.31 13.15 -32.98
N LYS A 47 15.95 14.42 -33.17
CA LYS A 47 15.22 15.24 -32.18
C LYS A 47 13.84 14.65 -31.89
N LEU A 48 13.17 14.10 -32.90
CA LEU A 48 11.89 13.39 -32.73
C LEU A 48 12.04 12.20 -31.77
N GLY A 49 13.06 11.36 -31.97
CA GLY A 49 13.33 10.23 -31.08
C GLY A 49 13.61 10.66 -29.65
N GLU A 50 14.47 11.68 -29.47
CA GLU A 50 14.78 12.22 -28.14
C GLU A 50 13.52 12.73 -27.41
N VAL A 51 12.59 13.40 -28.13
CA VAL A 51 11.32 13.90 -27.59
C VAL A 51 10.37 12.76 -27.21
N GLU A 52 10.27 11.73 -28.05
CA GLU A 52 9.42 10.56 -27.76
C GLU A 52 9.94 9.77 -26.56
N ASP A 53 11.24 9.55 -26.48
CA ASP A 53 11.89 8.86 -25.36
C ASP A 53 11.75 9.66 -24.05
N ALA A 54 11.94 10.98 -24.11
CA ALA A 54 11.77 11.85 -22.95
C ALA A 54 10.33 11.83 -22.42
N TYR A 55 9.34 12.01 -23.29
CA TYR A 55 7.93 11.96 -22.88
C TYR A 55 7.53 10.59 -22.30
N LYS A 56 8.05 9.50 -22.89
CA LYS A 56 7.84 8.14 -22.37
C LYS A 56 8.43 7.96 -20.97
N ALA A 57 9.62 8.51 -20.71
CA ALA A 57 10.24 8.46 -19.39
C ALA A 57 9.40 9.21 -18.34
N ILE A 58 8.96 10.43 -18.65
CA ILE A 58 8.09 11.24 -17.78
C ILE A 58 6.78 10.52 -17.48
N LYS A 59 6.15 9.95 -18.50
CA LYS A 59 4.90 9.21 -18.34
C LYS A 59 5.09 7.99 -17.43
N LEU A 60 6.20 7.27 -17.57
CA LEU A 60 6.54 6.14 -16.71
C LEU A 60 6.77 6.58 -15.26
N GLU A 61 7.43 7.71 -15.03
CA GLU A 61 7.61 8.29 -13.69
C GLU A 61 6.27 8.65 -13.05
N TRP A 62 5.36 9.28 -13.80
CA TRP A 62 4.02 9.59 -13.29
C TRP A 62 3.23 8.33 -12.96
N GLU A 63 3.31 7.29 -13.80
CA GLU A 63 2.66 6.01 -13.50
C GLU A 63 3.25 5.34 -12.26
N LYS A 64 4.56 5.43 -12.06
CA LYS A 64 5.22 4.92 -10.84
C LYS A 64 4.76 5.68 -9.61
N ARG A 65 4.86 7.02 -9.63
CA ARG A 65 4.42 7.88 -8.53
C ARG A 65 2.93 7.67 -8.21
N ARG A 66 2.08 7.57 -9.23
CA ARG A 66 0.64 7.30 -9.04
C ARG A 66 0.40 5.93 -8.40
N LYS A 67 1.15 4.90 -8.83
CA LYS A 67 1.08 3.56 -8.23
C LYS A 67 1.62 3.56 -6.80
N GLU A 68 2.66 4.33 -6.51
CA GLU A 68 3.17 4.56 -5.16
C GLU A 68 2.18 5.33 -4.27
N GLU A 69 1.41 6.27 -4.83
CA GLU A 69 0.38 7.02 -4.09
C GLU A 69 -0.92 6.23 -3.88
N THR A 70 -1.29 5.36 -4.83
CA THR A 70 -2.56 4.59 -4.81
C THR A 70 -2.41 3.19 -4.23
N TYR A 71 -1.19 2.65 -4.23
CA TYR A 71 -0.87 1.32 -3.71
C TYR A 71 0.48 1.38 -3.02
N GLY A 72 0.69 2.37 -2.14
CA GLY A 72 1.96 2.55 -1.43
C GLY A 72 2.57 1.21 -1.03
N SER A 73 3.62 0.81 -1.75
CA SER A 73 4.38 -0.43 -1.54
C SER A 73 3.74 -1.77 -1.99
N GLY A 74 2.68 -1.78 -2.82
CA GLY A 74 2.02 -3.00 -3.31
C GLY A 74 1.20 -3.75 -2.25
N PHE A 75 1.34 -3.36 -0.98
CA PHE A 75 0.68 -3.99 0.14
C PHE A 75 -0.81 -3.66 0.28
N GLU A 76 -1.28 -2.55 -0.29
CA GLU A 76 -2.71 -2.22 -0.31
C GLU A 76 -3.51 -3.20 -1.17
N ALA A 77 -2.91 -3.69 -2.27
CA ALA A 77 -3.50 -4.76 -3.06
C ALA A 77 -3.56 -6.06 -2.23
N VAL A 78 -2.49 -6.38 -1.50
CA VAL A 78 -2.46 -7.52 -0.56
C VAL A 78 -3.56 -7.39 0.48
N GLU A 79 -3.74 -6.22 1.09
CA GLU A 79 -4.80 -5.97 2.07
C GLU A 79 -6.20 -6.18 1.48
N LYS A 80 -6.42 -5.77 0.23
CA LYS A 80 -7.68 -6.00 -0.49
C LYS A 80 -7.91 -7.49 -0.71
N TYR A 81 -6.93 -8.22 -1.24
CA TYR A 81 -7.04 -9.66 -1.46
C TYR A 81 -7.28 -10.43 -0.16
N VAL A 82 -6.63 -10.02 0.93
CA VAL A 82 -6.86 -10.58 2.27
C VAL A 82 -8.29 -10.32 2.77
N LYS A 83 -8.91 -9.18 2.43
CA LYS A 83 -10.31 -8.89 2.78
C LYS A 83 -11.32 -9.69 1.96
N GLU A 84 -10.94 -10.04 0.72
CA GLU A 84 -11.76 -10.83 -0.21
C GLU A 84 -11.53 -12.35 -0.05
N ASP A 85 -10.74 -12.77 0.94
CA ASP A 85 -10.33 -14.15 1.20
C ASP A 85 -9.56 -14.82 0.04
N LEU A 86 -8.95 -14.01 -0.84
CA LEU A 86 -8.13 -14.43 -1.97
C LEU A 86 -6.64 -14.50 -1.57
N TYR A 87 -6.29 -15.47 -0.73
CA TYR A 87 -4.94 -15.56 -0.15
C TYR A 87 -3.85 -15.95 -1.16
N ASP A 88 -4.20 -16.69 -2.20
CA ASP A 88 -3.24 -17.09 -3.24
C ASP A 88 -2.81 -15.89 -4.09
N ASP A 89 -3.76 -15.04 -4.49
CA ASP A 89 -3.50 -13.79 -5.20
C ASP A 89 -2.69 -12.80 -4.34
N ALA A 90 -3.01 -12.73 -3.04
CA ALA A 90 -2.25 -11.95 -2.07
C ALA A 90 -0.77 -12.39 -2.01
N GLN A 91 -0.53 -13.71 -2.08
CA GLN A 91 0.81 -14.28 -2.05
C GLN A 91 1.58 -14.00 -3.35
N GLU A 92 0.91 -14.02 -4.51
CA GLU A 92 1.53 -13.65 -5.79
C GLU A 92 2.01 -12.19 -5.78
N VAL A 93 1.19 -11.27 -5.27
CA VAL A 93 1.58 -9.86 -5.11
C VAL A 93 2.77 -9.75 -4.17
N LEU A 94 2.75 -10.42 -3.01
CA LEU A 94 3.89 -10.40 -2.08
C LEU A 94 5.17 -10.99 -2.69
N ASN A 95 5.06 -12.02 -3.54
CA ASN A 95 6.20 -12.61 -4.24
C ASN A 95 6.76 -11.69 -5.34
N SER A 96 5.94 -10.79 -5.89
CA SER A 96 6.38 -9.80 -6.87
C SER A 96 7.22 -8.67 -6.25
N ILE A 97 7.10 -8.47 -4.94
CA ILE A 97 7.84 -7.45 -4.19
C ILE A 97 9.27 -7.94 -3.96
N LYS A 98 10.25 -7.19 -4.48
CA LYS A 98 11.67 -7.57 -4.45
C LYS A 98 12.34 -7.27 -3.10
N GLU A 99 11.86 -6.25 -2.39
CA GLU A 99 12.44 -5.80 -1.12
C GLU A 99 11.66 -6.41 0.04
N LYS A 100 12.34 -7.24 0.85
CA LYS A 100 11.75 -7.91 2.01
C LYS A 100 11.96 -7.06 3.25
N ASN A 101 11.12 -6.05 3.38
CA ASN A 101 11.19 -5.06 4.47
C ASN A 101 10.34 -5.51 5.66
N GLY A 102 10.36 -4.76 6.76
CA GLY A 102 9.53 -5.10 7.94
C GLY A 102 8.03 -5.13 7.59
N GLU A 103 7.57 -4.21 6.75
CA GLU A 103 6.22 -4.22 6.18
C GLU A 103 5.89 -5.51 5.40
N TRP A 104 6.82 -6.02 4.57
CA TRP A 104 6.60 -7.27 3.83
C TRP A 104 6.32 -8.44 4.77
N HIS A 105 7.14 -8.56 5.83
CA HIS A 105 6.96 -9.59 6.86
C HIS A 105 5.64 -9.42 7.62
N TYR A 106 5.18 -8.19 7.83
CA TYR A 106 3.88 -7.92 8.44
C TYR A 106 2.70 -8.41 7.57
N TYR A 107 2.70 -8.11 6.27
CA TYR A 107 1.63 -8.55 5.38
C TYR A 107 1.69 -10.07 5.12
N GLN A 108 2.88 -10.67 5.05
CA GLN A 108 3.03 -12.12 5.00
C GLN A 108 2.42 -12.80 6.23
N ALA A 109 2.66 -12.23 7.42
CA ALA A 109 2.04 -12.74 8.65
C ALA A 109 0.52 -12.58 8.66
N LEU A 110 -0.02 -11.50 8.07
CA LEU A 110 -1.46 -11.30 7.96
C LEU A 110 -2.13 -12.34 7.05
N VAL A 111 -1.49 -12.68 5.92
CA VAL A 111 -1.96 -13.75 5.02
C VAL A 111 -1.97 -15.09 5.75
N TYR A 112 -0.88 -15.44 6.45
CA TYR A 112 -0.81 -16.69 7.20
C TYR A 112 -1.78 -16.76 8.37
N TYR A 113 -2.00 -15.64 9.07
CA TYR A 113 -3.00 -15.55 10.12
C TYR A 113 -4.40 -15.90 9.62
N LYS A 114 -4.76 -15.43 8.43
CA LYS A 114 -6.06 -15.70 7.80
C LYS A 114 -6.19 -17.12 7.26
N ARG A 115 -5.07 -17.79 6.98
CA ARG A 115 -4.98 -19.21 6.61
C ARG A 115 -4.93 -20.17 7.81
N ASP A 116 -5.10 -19.64 9.03
CA ASP A 116 -4.96 -20.37 10.30
C ASP A 116 -3.55 -20.93 10.57
N TRP A 117 -2.51 -20.43 9.87
CA TRP A 117 -1.11 -20.79 10.11
C TRP A 117 -0.49 -19.88 11.17
N MET A 118 -0.88 -20.09 12.43
CA MET A 118 -0.54 -19.22 13.56
C MET A 118 0.96 -19.21 13.89
N ASP A 119 1.64 -20.35 13.79
CA ASP A 119 3.07 -20.47 14.10
C ASP A 119 3.94 -19.69 13.11
N ASP A 120 3.64 -19.82 11.81
CA ASP A 120 4.31 -19.10 10.74
C ASP A 120 4.01 -17.59 10.80
N ALA A 121 2.76 -17.22 11.06
CA ALA A 121 2.35 -15.83 11.24
C ALA A 121 3.11 -15.15 12.40
N TYR A 122 3.26 -15.84 13.53
CA TYR A 122 4.02 -15.33 14.67
C TYR A 122 5.50 -15.13 14.35
N THR A 123 6.10 -16.08 13.62
CA THR A 123 7.51 -16.01 13.22
C THR A 123 7.76 -14.78 12.35
N HIS A 124 6.92 -14.54 11.35
CA HIS A 124 7.05 -13.36 10.49
C HIS A 124 6.75 -12.04 11.20
N LEU A 125 5.77 -11.99 12.12
CA LEU A 125 5.58 -10.79 12.96
C LEU A 125 6.79 -10.48 13.82
N LYS A 126 7.45 -11.51 14.36
CA LYS A 126 8.68 -11.35 15.13
C LYS A 126 9.83 -10.83 14.27
N GLU A 127 9.94 -11.26 13.02
CA GLU A 127 10.89 -10.72 12.04
C GLU A 127 10.57 -9.26 11.69
N ALA A 128 9.30 -8.93 11.46
CA ALA A 128 8.86 -7.56 11.19
C ALA A 128 9.28 -6.57 12.29
N VAL A 129 9.08 -6.95 13.57
CA VAL A 129 9.50 -6.12 14.72
C VAL A 129 11.02 -6.03 14.85
N LYS A 130 11.77 -7.05 14.43
CA LYS A 130 13.25 -6.99 14.41
C LYS A 130 13.76 -6.04 13.33
N CYS A 131 13.14 -6.05 12.16
CA CYS A 131 13.49 -5.16 11.05
C CYS A 131 13.15 -3.70 11.37
N GLU A 132 11.96 -3.46 11.94
CA GLU A 132 11.46 -2.12 12.25
C GLU A 132 11.03 -2.03 13.72
N PRO A 133 12.00 -1.89 14.66
CA PRO A 133 11.70 -1.86 16.08
C PRO A 133 11.03 -0.56 16.52
N ASP A 134 10.99 0.48 15.71
CA ASP A 134 10.33 1.74 16.02
C ASP A 134 8.81 1.67 15.77
N ASN A 135 8.37 0.76 14.90
CA ASN A 135 6.98 0.70 14.45
C ASN A 135 6.07 0.08 15.53
N ALA A 136 5.23 0.93 16.14
CA ALA A 136 4.28 0.53 17.18
C ALA A 136 3.20 -0.45 16.66
N LYS A 137 2.85 -0.40 15.37
CA LYS A 137 1.84 -1.29 14.78
C LYS A 137 2.29 -2.75 14.85
N PHE A 138 3.52 -3.03 14.46
CA PHE A 138 4.07 -4.40 14.46
C PHE A 138 4.17 -4.98 15.87
N LYS A 139 4.59 -4.17 16.84
CA LYS A 139 4.60 -4.56 18.27
C LYS A 139 3.20 -4.93 18.75
N SER A 140 2.21 -4.06 18.48
CA SER A 140 0.83 -4.31 18.88
C SER A 140 0.23 -5.56 18.22
N ALA A 141 0.55 -5.82 16.95
CA ALA A 141 0.11 -7.03 16.24
C ALA A 141 0.77 -8.29 16.81
N LEU A 142 2.06 -8.23 17.14
CA LEU A 142 2.79 -9.32 17.79
C LEU A 142 2.19 -9.64 19.17
N ASP A 143 1.88 -8.63 19.97
CA ASP A 143 1.30 -8.82 21.30
C ASP A 143 -0.13 -9.40 21.22
N LYS A 144 -0.94 -8.94 20.26
CA LYS A 144 -2.24 -9.57 19.94
C LYS A 144 -2.07 -11.04 19.56
N MET A 145 -1.07 -11.37 18.74
CA MET A 145 -0.81 -12.75 18.32
C MET A 145 -0.41 -13.64 19.51
N LYS A 146 0.44 -13.14 20.43
CA LYS A 146 0.81 -13.89 21.64
C LYS A 146 -0.39 -14.24 22.51
N LEU A 147 -1.37 -13.33 22.60
CA LEU A 147 -2.61 -13.57 23.35
C LEU A 147 -3.44 -14.68 22.73
N VAL A 148 -3.53 -14.72 21.39
CA VAL A 148 -4.26 -15.77 20.66
C VAL A 148 -3.58 -17.14 20.84
N ILE A 149 -2.26 -17.19 20.72
CA ILE A 149 -1.49 -18.45 20.86
C ILE A 149 -1.50 -18.94 22.31
N GLY A 150 -1.46 -18.03 23.29
CA GLY A 150 -1.42 -18.37 24.71
C GLY A 150 -2.77 -18.79 25.32
N ASN A 151 -3.89 -18.58 24.61
CA ASN A 151 -5.22 -18.82 25.14
C ASN A 151 -6.11 -19.56 24.11
N PRO A 152 -6.23 -20.89 24.19
CA PRO A 152 -6.89 -21.72 23.16
C PRO A 152 -8.41 -21.53 23.06
N GLU A 153 -9.04 -20.85 24.02
CA GLU A 153 -10.48 -20.51 23.97
C GLU A 153 -10.78 -19.26 23.12
N THR A 154 -9.76 -18.47 22.77
CA THR A 154 -9.90 -17.28 21.94
C THR A 154 -9.80 -17.65 20.45
N ARG A 155 -10.94 -17.70 19.75
CA ARG A 155 -10.98 -18.02 18.32
C ARG A 155 -10.33 -16.91 17.47
N PRO A 156 -9.42 -17.23 16.54
CA PRO A 156 -8.78 -16.25 15.65
C PRO A 156 -9.76 -15.41 14.83
N SER A 157 -10.92 -15.98 14.52
CA SER A 157 -11.99 -15.35 13.75
C SER A 157 -12.58 -14.09 14.40
N GLN A 158 -12.43 -13.89 15.72
CA GLN A 158 -12.87 -12.66 16.39
C GLN A 158 -11.85 -11.51 16.28
N LEU A 159 -10.56 -11.78 16.05
CA LEU A 159 -9.50 -10.75 16.02
C LEU A 159 -9.20 -10.20 14.62
N GLY A 160 -9.62 -10.87 13.55
CA GLY A 160 -9.45 -10.37 12.18
C GLY A 160 -10.08 -9.00 11.94
N ALA A 161 -11.11 -8.64 12.70
CA ALA A 161 -11.75 -7.32 12.66
C ALA A 161 -10.95 -6.22 13.41
N ASP A 162 -10.11 -6.60 14.38
CA ASP A 162 -9.33 -5.69 15.24
C ASP A 162 -7.89 -5.46 14.75
N MET A 163 -7.36 -6.31 13.86
CA MET A 163 -6.10 -6.01 13.15
C MET A 163 -6.31 -5.04 11.97
N GLN A 164 -7.51 -5.01 11.41
CA GLN A 164 -7.88 -4.12 10.30
C GLN A 164 -8.43 -2.76 10.77
N ARG A 165 -8.86 -2.68 12.04
CA ARG A 165 -9.30 -1.42 12.63
C ARG A 165 -8.10 -0.58 13.06
N ASN A 166 -7.85 0.44 12.24
CA ASN A 166 -7.09 1.62 12.58
C ASN A 166 -7.41 2.07 14.02
N SER A 167 -6.35 2.38 14.76
CA SER A 167 -6.35 2.88 16.12
C SER A 167 -7.05 4.25 16.18
N THR A 168 -8.37 4.26 16.24
CA THR A 168 -9.15 5.33 16.86
C THR A 168 -9.94 4.70 17.99
N GLY A 169 -9.57 5.12 19.20
CA GLY A 169 -9.90 4.46 20.44
C GLY A 169 -11.38 4.18 20.63
N ASN A 170 -11.66 3.03 21.24
CA ASN A 170 -12.87 2.85 22.02
C ASN A 170 -12.70 1.70 23.00
N CYS A 171 -12.01 1.98 24.11
CA CYS A 171 -12.06 1.17 25.34
C CYS A 171 -13.45 1.21 26.03
N LEU A 172 -14.48 1.73 25.35
CA LEU A 172 -15.83 1.89 25.86
C LEU A 172 -16.84 0.91 25.24
N ASN A 173 -16.46 0.15 24.20
CA ASN A 173 -17.44 -0.67 23.47
C ASN A 173 -17.42 -2.17 23.81
N ASN A 174 -16.72 -2.59 24.88
CA ASN A 174 -16.76 -3.97 25.36
C ASN A 174 -17.33 -4.14 26.79
N CYS A 175 -17.96 -3.10 27.34
CA CYS A 175 -18.82 -3.26 28.53
C CYS A 175 -20.28 -3.57 28.18
N CYS A 176 -20.68 -3.51 26.90
CA CYS A 176 -22.08 -3.58 26.49
C CYS A 176 -22.57 -4.95 26.01
N ASN A 177 -21.76 -6.01 26.11
CA ASN A 177 -22.19 -7.38 25.77
C ASN A 177 -22.36 -8.32 26.96
N ALA A 178 -22.37 -7.80 28.19
CA ALA A 178 -22.61 -8.62 29.39
C ALA A 178 -23.95 -8.39 30.09
N LEU A 179 -24.65 -7.26 29.92
CA LEU A 179 -25.94 -7.01 30.60
C LEU A 179 -26.84 -6.04 29.81
N CYS A 180 -27.57 -6.55 28.81
CA CYS A 180 -28.71 -5.81 28.28
C CYS A 180 -29.78 -6.75 27.71
N CYS A 181 -30.18 -7.75 28.51
CA CYS A 181 -31.47 -8.42 28.33
C CYS A 181 -31.99 -8.89 29.71
N ALA A 182 -32.78 -8.00 30.31
CA ALA A 182 -33.98 -8.33 31.07
C ALA A 182 -33.85 -9.23 32.32
N GLU A 183 -33.31 -8.68 33.41
CA GLU A 183 -33.76 -9.06 34.78
C GLU A 183 -33.35 -8.01 35.84
N CYS A 184 -33.65 -6.74 35.58
CA CYS A 184 -33.40 -5.64 36.53
C CYS A 184 -34.69 -4.92 36.94
N LEU A 185 -35.76 -5.67 37.19
CA LEU A 185 -37.06 -5.11 37.58
C LEU A 185 -37.41 -5.19 39.06
N LEU A 186 -36.50 -5.56 39.98
CA LEU A 186 -36.95 -5.76 41.37
C LEU A 186 -36.12 -5.31 42.57
N LEU A 187 -34.98 -4.61 42.50
CA LEU A 187 -34.45 -3.95 43.72
C LEU A 187 -33.61 -2.70 43.41
N PRO A 188 -33.96 -1.51 43.92
CA PRO A 188 -33.04 -0.41 44.02
C PRO A 188 -32.35 -0.50 45.38
N PHE A 189 -31.08 -0.90 45.45
CA PHE A 189 -30.14 -0.40 46.46
C PHE A 189 -28.77 -1.06 46.26
N SER A 190 -27.75 -0.20 46.21
CA SER A 190 -26.34 -0.51 46.46
C SER A 190 -25.56 -1.19 45.34
N CYS A 191 -24.81 -0.40 44.58
CA CYS A 191 -23.36 -0.61 44.38
C CYS A 191 -22.77 0.54 43.54
N CYS A 192 -22.65 1.72 44.14
CA CYS A 192 -21.64 2.70 43.76
C CYS A 192 -21.08 3.28 45.06
N GLY A 193 -19.90 2.83 45.46
CA GLY A 193 -19.26 3.25 46.70
C GLY A 193 -18.27 2.22 47.26
N ARG A 194 -17.14 2.02 46.60
CA ARG A 194 -15.78 2.27 47.12
C ARG A 194 -14.72 1.74 46.16
#